data_AF-A0A429X1J4-F1
#
_entry.id   AF-A0A429X1J4-F1
#
_cell.length_a   1.000
_cell.length_b   1.000
_cell.length_c   1.000
_cell.angle_alpha   90.00
_cell.angle_beta   90.00
_cell.angle_gamma   90.00
#
_symmetry.space_group_name_H-M   'P 1'
#
loop_
_entity.id
_entity.type
_entity.pdbx_description
1 polymer ?
#
loop_
_entity_poly.entity_id
_entity_poly.type
_entity_poly.pdbx_seq_one_letter_code
_entity_poly.pdbx_strand_id
1 'polypeptide(L)'
;MGSFFVLQVHTGFEIEAKEMLQSVLARTNNRTVKSIYAMEKVESVYQTSEDLKELTELDRDEISEHLHAKRLQAGLSNLRHACEAMKRYEDADTLALLDSYRENIRALTKQLKELRKGSKRIGSVLNGYILIETHENISRFPSDLLHIVYSIPKIIGLPSKNNVPQEEVDSFFTQIDISPEIEIELDEFSDVEEDEQVKHELIEQANEVIGSPKEKWLLNRLDNYRKPIEKEIEDILSEYSQRQKEKWTGNPIHSKIQSINVSVRQRKKRIRMPLSLFETVYPNTSIPSKQNVFVMEDRHLFLERLKDLLCESTEKGCVYHE
;
A
#
# COMPACT_ATOMS: atom_id res chain seq x y z
N MET A 1 33.00 3.27 6.00
CA MET A 1 31.58 3.57 6.18
C MET A 1 31.29 4.88 5.48
N GLY A 2 30.18 4.96 4.75
CA GLY A 2 29.78 6.18 4.04
C GLY A 2 29.17 7.22 4.98
N SER A 3 28.86 8.41 4.46
CA SER A 3 27.97 9.37 5.12
C SER A 3 26.59 9.38 4.47
N PHE A 4 25.56 9.59 5.29
CA PHE A 4 24.16 9.64 4.87
C PHE A 4 23.65 11.08 4.92
N PHE A 5 22.91 11.47 3.88
CA PHE A 5 22.30 12.79 3.78
C PHE A 5 20.86 12.65 3.31
N VAL A 6 19.99 13.51 3.85
CA VAL A 6 18.57 13.53 3.50
C VAL A 6 18.33 14.64 2.47
N LEU A 7 17.63 14.31 1.40
CA LEU A 7 17.06 15.28 0.47
C LEU A 7 15.56 15.36 0.63
N GLN A 8 15.03 16.57 0.65
CA GLN A 8 13.61 16.85 0.61
C GLN A 8 13.13 16.91 -0.83
N VAL A 9 12.06 16.18 -1.14
CA VAL A 9 11.45 16.10 -2.47
C VAL A 9 9.94 16.37 -2.37
N HIS A 10 9.31 16.63 -3.51
CA HIS A 10 7.86 16.74 -3.55
C HIS A 10 7.23 15.38 -3.24
N THR A 11 6.23 15.37 -2.36
CA THR A 11 5.55 14.14 -1.96
C THR A 11 4.95 13.42 -3.16
N GLY A 12 5.20 12.11 -3.25
CA GLY A 12 4.78 11.25 -4.36
C GLY A 12 5.71 11.33 -5.59
N PHE A 13 6.82 12.06 -5.53
CA PHE A 13 7.83 12.14 -6.59
C PHE A 13 9.20 11.56 -6.19
N GLU A 14 9.26 10.79 -5.11
CA GLU A 14 10.49 10.24 -4.52
C GLU A 14 11.24 9.34 -5.51
N ILE A 15 10.54 8.38 -6.11
CA ILE A 15 11.09 7.43 -7.10
C ILE A 15 11.54 8.18 -8.35
N GLU A 16 10.71 9.11 -8.84
CA GLU A 16 11.03 9.92 -10.02
C GLU A 16 12.27 10.80 -9.78
N ALA A 17 12.39 11.41 -8.60
CA ALA A 17 13.54 12.20 -8.20
C ALA A 17 14.81 11.35 -8.08
N LYS A 18 14.71 10.14 -7.53
CA LYS A 18 15.82 9.16 -7.49
C LYS A 18 16.30 8.83 -8.90
N GLU A 19 15.41 8.47 -9.82
CA GLU A 19 15.76 8.12 -11.20
C GLU A 19 16.38 9.30 -11.96
N MET A 20 15.81 10.50 -11.79
CA MET A 20 16.39 11.72 -12.37
C MET A 20 17.80 12.00 -11.82
N LEU A 21 17.98 11.87 -10.51
CA LEU A 21 19.27 12.07 -9.85
C LEU A 21 20.30 11.05 -10.33
N GLN A 22 19.94 9.77 -10.41
CA GLN A 22 20.81 8.73 -10.94
C GLN A 22 21.22 9.02 -12.40
N SER A 23 20.27 9.45 -13.23
CA SER A 23 20.55 9.82 -14.63
C SER A 23 21.54 10.99 -14.73
N VAL A 24 21.38 12.03 -13.91
CA VAL A 24 22.28 13.20 -13.91
C VAL A 24 23.66 12.84 -13.36
N LEU A 25 23.74 12.05 -12.29
CA LEU A 25 25.02 11.58 -11.72
C LEU A 25 25.80 10.71 -12.72
N ALA A 26 25.11 9.82 -13.44
CA ALA A 26 25.71 9.01 -14.48
C ALA A 26 26.25 9.87 -15.63
N ARG A 27 25.49 10.88 -16.08
CA ARG A 27 25.92 11.82 -17.14
C ARG A 27 27.12 12.67 -16.74
N THR A 28 27.18 13.09 -15.48
CA THR A 28 28.28 13.89 -14.93
C THR A 28 29.48 13.04 -14.50
N ASN A 29 29.38 11.71 -14.61
CA ASN A 29 30.38 10.73 -14.14
C ASN A 29 30.78 10.99 -12.67
N ASN A 30 29.81 11.40 -11.85
CA ASN A 30 30.05 11.66 -10.44
C ASN A 30 30.13 10.34 -9.67
N ARG A 31 31.26 10.10 -9.01
CA ARG A 31 31.53 8.88 -8.22
C ARG A 31 31.46 9.08 -6.72
N THR A 32 31.01 10.25 -6.27
CA THR A 32 30.92 10.58 -4.83
C THR A 32 29.76 9.87 -4.17
N VAL A 33 28.65 9.70 -4.89
CA VAL A 33 27.45 9.02 -4.42
C VAL A 33 27.60 7.51 -4.59
N LYS A 34 27.43 6.79 -3.50
CA LYS A 34 27.42 5.32 -3.46
C LYS A 34 26.03 4.78 -3.83
N SER A 35 25.00 5.32 -3.21
CA SER A 35 23.62 4.85 -3.41
C SER A 35 22.61 5.94 -3.07
N ILE A 36 21.43 5.82 -3.68
CA ILE A 36 20.28 6.70 -3.46
C ILE A 36 19.10 5.81 -3.12
N TYR A 37 18.52 6.06 -1.96
CA TYR A 37 17.41 5.29 -1.42
C TYR A 37 16.15 6.15 -1.43
N ALA A 38 15.18 5.78 -2.26
CA ALA A 38 13.82 6.33 -2.22
C ALA A 38 12.88 5.54 -1.30
N MET A 39 13.41 4.53 -0.59
CA MET A 39 12.64 3.60 0.26
C MET A 39 11.41 3.08 -0.46
N GLU A 40 11.67 2.44 -1.61
CA GLU A 40 10.64 1.89 -2.48
C GLU A 40 9.91 0.76 -1.74
N LYS A 41 8.58 0.88 -1.71
CA LYS A 41 7.68 -0.16 -1.23
C LYS A 41 6.95 -0.73 -2.44
N VAL A 42 7.03 -2.04 -2.61
CA VAL A 42 6.30 -2.74 -3.68
C VAL A 42 5.00 -3.27 -3.12
N GLU A 43 3.90 -2.79 -3.67
CA GLU A 43 2.57 -3.38 -3.56
C GLU A 43 2.38 -4.26 -4.82
N SER A 44 2.54 -5.58 -4.70
CA SER A 44 2.29 -6.53 -5.79
C SER A 44 1.28 -7.61 -5.39
N VAL A 45 0.84 -8.38 -6.38
CA VAL A 45 -0.01 -9.56 -6.21
C VAL A 45 0.86 -10.79 -6.22
N TYR A 46 0.85 -11.55 -5.14
CA TYR A 46 1.48 -12.86 -5.06
C TYR A 46 0.72 -13.86 -5.95
N GLN A 47 1.40 -14.74 -6.68
CA GLN A 47 0.73 -15.83 -7.41
C GLN A 47 1.20 -17.19 -6.89
N THR A 48 2.47 -17.29 -6.48
CA THR A 48 3.10 -18.54 -6.02
C THR A 48 4.25 -18.27 -5.03
N SER A 49 4.68 -19.27 -4.25
CA SER A 49 5.76 -19.15 -3.26
C SER A 49 7.15 -18.83 -3.83
N GLU A 50 7.36 -19.01 -5.14
CA GLU A 50 8.59 -18.62 -5.84
C GLU A 50 8.70 -17.10 -6.07
N ASP A 51 7.58 -16.36 -6.04
CA ASP A 51 7.51 -14.91 -6.31
C ASP A 51 8.03 -14.04 -5.15
N LEU A 52 8.19 -14.61 -3.96
CA LEU A 52 8.74 -13.92 -2.77
C LEU A 52 10.15 -13.37 -3.01
N LYS A 53 10.96 -14.09 -3.80
CA LYS A 53 12.32 -13.65 -4.15
C LYS A 53 12.30 -12.49 -5.16
N GLU A 54 11.32 -12.45 -6.06
CA GLU A 54 11.16 -11.40 -7.07
C GLU A 54 10.58 -10.08 -6.53
N LEU A 55 10.22 -10.03 -5.24
CA LEU A 55 9.70 -8.81 -4.60
C LEU A 55 10.75 -7.98 -3.88
N THR A 56 11.89 -8.59 -3.59
CA THR A 56 13.01 -7.89 -2.96
C THR A 56 13.84 -7.07 -3.96
N GLU A 57 13.74 -7.39 -5.26
CA GLU A 57 14.49 -6.73 -6.32
C GLU A 57 13.51 -6.16 -7.37
N LEU A 58 13.29 -4.84 -7.33
CA LEU A 58 12.62 -4.12 -8.42
C LEU A 58 13.55 -4.02 -9.62
N ASP A 59 13.11 -4.51 -10.77
CA ASP A 59 13.86 -4.28 -12.01
C ASP A 59 13.67 -2.84 -12.51
N ARG A 60 14.66 -2.32 -13.22
CA ARG A 60 14.61 -0.99 -13.84
C ARG A 60 13.44 -0.88 -14.83
N ASP A 61 13.14 -1.97 -15.53
CA ASP A 61 12.03 -2.01 -16.47
C ASP A 61 10.69 -1.81 -15.73
N GLU A 62 10.50 -2.46 -14.57
CA GLU A 62 9.30 -2.29 -13.73
C GLU A 62 9.15 -0.85 -13.20
N ILE A 63 10.25 -0.23 -12.75
CA ILE A 63 10.27 1.18 -12.32
C ILE A 63 9.90 2.09 -13.50
N SER A 64 10.43 1.81 -14.69
CA SER A 64 10.17 2.60 -15.88
C SER A 64 8.70 2.53 -16.30
N GLU A 65 8.09 1.34 -16.24
CA GLU A 65 6.68 1.12 -16.53
C GLU A 65 5.79 1.85 -15.53
N HIS A 66 6.12 1.79 -14.24
CA HIS A 66 5.42 2.51 -13.19
C HIS A 66 5.44 4.02 -13.43
N LEU A 67 6.61 4.60 -13.69
CA LEU A 67 6.75 6.03 -13.98
C LEU A 67 6.01 6.42 -15.27
N HIS A 68 6.02 5.56 -16.29
CA HIS A 68 5.26 5.76 -17.51
C HIS A 68 3.75 5.79 -17.23
N ALA A 69 3.21 4.81 -16.49
CA ALA A 69 1.82 4.78 -16.09
C ALA A 69 1.41 6.03 -15.29
N LYS A 70 2.27 6.51 -14.39
CA LYS A 70 2.05 7.74 -13.63
C LYS A 70 1.98 8.98 -14.54
N ARG A 71 2.85 9.07 -15.55
CA ARG A 71 2.81 10.15 -16.56
C ARG A 71 1.53 10.11 -17.39
N LEU A 72 1.09 8.93 -17.83
CA LEU A 72 -0.19 8.78 -18.54
C LEU A 72 -1.38 9.23 -17.66
N GLN A 73 -1.36 8.90 -16.37
CA GLN A 73 -2.39 9.31 -15.43
C GLN A 73 -2.43 10.83 -15.23
N ALA A 74 -1.27 11.48 -15.09
CA ALA A 74 -1.17 12.94 -15.02
C ALA A 74 -1.67 13.60 -16.32
N GLY A 75 -1.27 13.06 -17.47
CA GLY A 75 -1.74 13.50 -18.79
C GLY A 75 -3.26 13.40 -18.93
N LEU A 76 -3.86 12.29 -18.50
CA LEU A 76 -5.31 12.11 -18.44
C LEU A 76 -6.01 13.13 -17.55
N SER A 77 -5.45 13.42 -16.36
CA SER A 77 -6.01 14.43 -15.45
C SER A 77 -5.99 15.81 -16.10
N ASN A 78 -4.87 16.19 -16.72
CA ASN A 78 -4.71 17.48 -17.38
C ASN A 78 -5.66 17.62 -18.57
N LEU A 79 -5.81 16.59 -19.40
CA LEU A 79 -6.76 16.59 -20.51
C LEU A 79 -8.21 16.67 -20.03
N ARG A 80 -8.56 16.04 -18.92
CA ARG A 80 -9.90 16.16 -18.32
C ARG A 80 -10.18 17.58 -17.85
N HIS A 81 -9.23 18.22 -17.17
CA HIS A 81 -9.34 19.62 -16.77
C HIS A 81 -9.44 20.56 -17.97
N ALA A 82 -8.64 20.33 -19.02
CA ALA A 82 -8.71 21.11 -20.24
C ALA A 82 -10.07 20.97 -20.95
N CYS A 83 -10.60 19.74 -21.06
CA CYS A 83 -11.95 19.50 -21.56
C CYS A 83 -13.01 20.24 -20.75
N GLU A 84 -12.90 20.22 -19.42
CA GLU A 84 -13.86 20.90 -18.54
C GLU A 84 -13.82 22.42 -18.69
N ALA A 85 -12.64 23.01 -18.84
CA ALA A 85 -12.48 24.43 -19.11
C ALA A 85 -13.08 24.84 -20.47
N MET A 86 -12.94 23.99 -21.48
CA MET A 86 -13.39 24.29 -22.85
C MET A 86 -14.88 24.06 -23.10
N LYS A 87 -15.59 23.33 -22.22
CA LYS A 87 -17.06 23.16 -22.29
C LYS A 87 -17.86 24.47 -22.22
N ARG A 88 -17.21 25.58 -21.88
CA ARG A 88 -17.84 26.91 -21.76
C ARG A 88 -17.92 27.67 -23.08
N TYR A 89 -17.27 27.17 -24.13
CA TYR A 89 -17.22 27.80 -25.45
C TYR A 89 -18.00 26.93 -26.45
N GLU A 90 -18.76 27.58 -27.32
CA GLU A 90 -19.61 26.93 -28.34
C GLU A 90 -19.07 27.10 -29.77
N ASP A 91 -17.86 27.63 -29.91
CA ASP A 91 -17.25 27.91 -31.21
C ASP A 91 -16.92 26.59 -31.94
N ALA A 92 -17.12 26.55 -33.26
CA ALA A 92 -16.90 25.34 -34.07
C ALA A 92 -15.49 24.73 -33.91
N ASP A 93 -14.47 25.59 -33.79
CA ASP A 93 -13.08 25.17 -33.56
C ASP A 93 -12.90 24.54 -32.16
N THR A 94 -13.61 25.04 -31.15
CA THR A 94 -13.56 24.48 -29.79
C THR A 94 -14.26 23.13 -29.69
N LEU A 95 -15.32 22.91 -30.48
CA LEU A 95 -15.99 21.62 -30.58
C LEU A 95 -15.10 20.55 -31.24
N ALA A 96 -14.41 20.91 -32.34
CA ALA A 96 -13.46 20.01 -32.99
C ALA A 96 -12.29 19.64 -32.06
N LEU A 97 -11.77 20.61 -31.29
CA LEU A 97 -10.72 20.39 -30.31
C LEU A 97 -11.19 19.49 -29.15
N LEU A 98 -12.44 19.66 -28.68
CA LEU A 98 -13.04 18.81 -27.64
C LEU A 98 -13.15 17.35 -28.07
N ASP A 99 -13.52 17.08 -29.32
CA ASP A 99 -13.59 15.72 -29.83
C ASP A 99 -12.20 15.07 -29.93
N SER A 100 -11.18 15.83 -30.36
CA SER A 100 -9.80 15.36 -30.34
C SER A 100 -9.32 14.99 -28.92
N TYR A 101 -9.70 15.78 -27.91
CA TYR A 101 -9.35 15.48 -26.52
C TYR A 101 -10.10 14.26 -25.97
N ARG A 102 -11.36 14.06 -26.36
CA ARG A 102 -12.13 12.86 -26.01
C ARG A 102 -11.49 11.60 -26.58
N GLU A 103 -11.02 11.65 -27.83
CA GLU A 103 -10.29 10.54 -28.46
C GLU A 103 -8.98 10.26 -27.73
N ASN A 104 -8.20 11.29 -27.43
CA ASN A 104 -6.96 11.16 -26.65
C ASN A 104 -7.22 10.58 -25.26
N ILE A 105 -8.28 11.01 -24.58
CA ILE A 105 -8.68 10.44 -23.28
C ILE A 105 -9.02 8.95 -23.42
N ARG A 106 -9.75 8.54 -24.45
CA ARG A 106 -10.08 7.13 -24.69
C ARG A 106 -8.83 6.30 -24.96
N ALA A 107 -7.92 6.79 -25.81
CA ALA A 107 -6.67 6.13 -26.15
C ALA A 107 -5.75 5.95 -24.93
N LEU A 108 -5.51 7.04 -24.18
CA LEU A 108 -4.70 7.00 -22.96
C LEU A 108 -5.32 6.12 -21.88
N THR A 109 -6.65 6.11 -21.75
CA THR A 109 -7.34 5.22 -20.79
C THR A 109 -7.16 3.75 -21.17
N LYS A 110 -7.14 3.42 -22.47
CA LYS A 110 -6.88 2.05 -22.95
C LYS A 110 -5.45 1.63 -22.64
N GLN A 111 -4.46 2.47 -22.97
CA GLN A 111 -3.05 2.22 -22.67
C GLN A 111 -2.80 2.04 -21.16
N LEU A 112 -3.41 2.90 -20.32
CA LEU A 112 -3.32 2.80 -18.87
C LEU A 112 -3.91 1.48 -18.34
N LYS A 113 -5.02 1.00 -18.93
CA LYS A 113 -5.63 -0.29 -18.55
C LYS A 113 -4.76 -1.47 -18.97
N GLU A 114 -4.09 -1.39 -20.11
CA GLU A 114 -3.18 -2.43 -20.59
C GLU A 114 -1.94 -2.52 -19.70
N LEU A 115 -1.30 -1.38 -19.39
CA LEU A 115 -0.15 -1.33 -18.48
C LEU A 115 -0.48 -1.80 -17.05
N ARG A 116 -1.69 -1.50 -16.56
CA ARG A 116 -2.12 -1.91 -15.20
C ARG A 116 -2.45 -3.39 -15.05
N LYS A 117 -2.58 -4.16 -16.13
CA LYS A 117 -2.94 -5.59 -16.06
C LYS A 117 -1.80 -6.50 -15.56
N GLY A 118 -0.58 -5.99 -15.45
CA GLY A 118 0.56 -6.74 -14.91
C GLY A 118 1.58 -5.91 -14.13
N SER A 119 1.39 -4.59 -14.01
CA SER A 119 2.36 -3.74 -13.29
C SER A 119 2.17 -3.80 -11.78
N LYS A 120 3.29 -3.95 -11.08
CA LYS A 120 3.41 -3.78 -9.63
C LYS A 120 3.16 -2.30 -9.28
N ARG A 121 2.48 -2.04 -8.18
CA ARG A 121 2.36 -0.67 -7.63
C ARG A 121 3.61 -0.40 -6.82
N ILE A 122 4.29 0.69 -7.12
CA ILE A 122 5.48 1.10 -6.39
C ILE A 122 5.13 2.39 -5.64
N GLY A 123 5.39 2.41 -4.34
CA GLY A 123 5.24 3.55 -3.46
C GLY A 123 6.56 3.90 -2.78
N SER A 124 6.58 5.00 -2.03
CA SER A 124 7.67 5.32 -1.10
C SER A 124 7.16 5.12 0.33
N VAL A 125 7.99 4.52 1.18
CA VAL A 125 7.74 4.49 2.63
C VAL A 125 7.84 5.89 3.23
N LEU A 126 8.83 6.67 2.77
CA LEU A 126 9.12 7.99 3.31
C LEU A 126 8.63 9.08 2.35
N ASN A 127 7.45 9.59 2.65
CA ASN A 127 6.83 10.65 1.88
C ASN A 127 7.63 11.96 1.98
N GLY A 128 8.04 12.50 0.83
CA GLY A 128 8.72 13.79 0.71
C GLY A 128 10.21 13.76 0.96
N TYR A 129 10.85 12.60 1.11
CA TYR A 129 12.29 12.51 1.33
C TYR A 129 12.95 11.33 0.61
N ILE A 130 14.21 11.52 0.23
CA ILE A 130 15.11 10.46 -0.25
C ILE A 130 16.44 10.54 0.51
N LEU A 131 17.11 9.40 0.67
CA LEU A 131 18.40 9.28 1.35
C LEU A 131 19.52 9.09 0.33
N ILE A 132 20.64 9.78 0.53
CA ILE A 132 21.85 9.64 -0.27
C ILE A 132 22.97 9.14 0.63
N GLU A 133 23.63 8.07 0.21
CA GLU A 133 24.87 7.58 0.82
C GLU A 133 26.05 7.94 -0.07
N THR A 134 27.10 8.50 0.53
CA THR A 134 28.38 8.80 -0.15
C THR A 134 29.43 7.75 0.17
N HIS A 135 30.41 7.57 -0.72
CA HIS A 135 31.51 6.63 -0.48
C HIS A 135 32.42 7.05 0.69
N GLU A 136 32.66 8.35 0.82
CA GLU A 136 33.49 8.91 1.89
C GLU A 136 32.65 9.27 3.12
N ASN A 137 33.25 9.19 4.30
CA ASN A 137 32.66 9.65 5.56
C ASN A 137 32.89 11.15 5.72
N ILE A 138 32.00 11.95 5.14
CA ILE A 138 32.11 13.40 5.13
C ILE A 138 31.11 13.97 6.14
N SER A 139 31.53 14.93 6.96
CA SER A 139 30.66 15.56 7.96
C SER A 139 29.61 16.48 7.33
N ARG A 140 29.88 17.01 6.13
CA ARG A 140 29.03 17.96 5.41
C ARG A 140 28.80 17.55 3.96
N PHE A 141 27.65 17.94 3.44
CA PHE A 141 27.26 17.66 2.07
C PHE A 141 28.24 18.29 1.06
N PRO A 142 28.76 17.52 0.09
CA PRO A 142 29.68 18.05 -0.92
C PRO A 142 29.04 19.18 -1.74
N SER A 143 29.78 20.28 -1.95
CA SER A 143 29.27 21.44 -2.71
C SER A 143 29.02 21.11 -4.18
N ASP A 144 29.85 20.26 -4.78
CA ASP A 144 29.68 19.83 -6.18
C ASP A 144 28.37 19.05 -6.36
N LEU A 145 28.05 18.19 -5.37
CA LEU A 145 26.81 17.43 -5.35
C LEU A 145 25.60 18.34 -5.11
N LEU A 146 25.77 19.40 -4.32
CA LEU A 146 24.71 20.37 -4.02
C LEU A 146 24.15 21.03 -5.28
N HIS A 147 25.03 21.42 -6.20
CA HIS A 147 24.62 22.02 -7.48
C HIS A 147 23.84 21.03 -8.35
N ILE A 148 24.27 19.76 -8.38
CA ILE A 148 23.59 18.70 -9.10
C ILE A 148 22.19 18.48 -8.51
N VAL A 149 22.08 18.38 -7.20
CA VAL A 149 20.82 18.16 -6.50
C VAL A 149 19.81 19.28 -6.79
N TYR A 150 20.24 20.55 -6.74
CA TYR A 150 19.35 21.68 -7.04
C TYR A 150 18.97 21.80 -8.51
N SER A 151 19.72 21.17 -9.42
CA SER A 151 19.37 21.18 -10.85
C SER A 151 18.20 20.26 -11.19
N ILE A 152 17.83 19.35 -10.30
CA ILE A 152 16.82 18.33 -10.56
C ILE A 152 15.44 18.85 -10.19
N PRO A 153 14.47 18.80 -11.13
CA PRO A 153 13.10 19.20 -10.83
C PRO A 153 12.52 18.27 -9.76
N LYS A 154 11.61 18.80 -8.92
CA LYS A 154 10.94 18.10 -7.81
C LYS A 154 11.77 17.89 -6.54
N ILE A 155 13.08 18.14 -6.57
CA ILE A 155 13.87 18.26 -5.34
C ILE A 155 13.66 19.66 -4.76
N ILE A 156 13.32 19.74 -3.47
CA ILE A 156 13.10 21.00 -2.75
C ILE A 156 14.44 21.50 -2.19
N GLY A 157 15.23 20.59 -1.59
CA GLY A 157 16.55 20.93 -1.05
C GLY A 157 17.03 19.93 -0.02
N LEU A 158 17.96 20.37 0.83
CA LEU A 158 18.46 19.60 1.97
C LEU A 158 17.93 20.17 3.28
N PRO A 159 17.24 19.36 4.11
CA PRO A 159 16.83 19.78 5.46
C PRO A 159 18.04 20.11 6.34
N SER A 160 19.12 19.33 6.19
CA SER A 160 20.38 19.53 6.89
C SER A 160 21.54 19.27 5.93
N LYS A 161 22.59 20.08 6.04
CA LYS A 161 23.85 19.85 5.31
C LYS A 161 24.79 18.89 6.06
N ASN A 162 24.46 18.52 7.28
CA ASN A 162 25.30 17.65 8.09
C ASN A 162 24.96 16.18 7.81
N ASN A 163 25.95 15.32 7.99
CA ASN A 163 25.77 13.87 7.96
C ASN A 163 24.76 13.42 9.04
N VAL A 164 23.89 12.49 8.68
CA VAL A 164 22.99 11.82 9.62
C VAL A 164 23.82 10.82 10.44
N PRO A 165 23.74 10.84 11.78
CA PRO A 165 24.42 9.86 12.62
C PRO A 165 24.03 8.43 12.25
N GLN A 166 25.00 7.52 12.23
CA GLN A 166 24.76 6.12 11.88
C GLN A 166 23.71 5.47 12.79
N GLU A 167 23.71 5.81 14.09
CA GLU A 167 22.73 5.31 15.06
C GLU A 167 21.28 5.69 14.68
N GLU A 168 21.06 6.89 14.12
CA GLU A 168 19.74 7.31 13.65
C GLU A 168 19.33 6.56 12.39
N VAL A 169 20.29 6.33 11.48
CA VAL A 169 20.06 5.56 10.25
C VAL A 169 19.72 4.11 10.57
N ASP A 170 20.46 3.49 11.49
CA ASP A 170 20.23 2.10 11.89
C ASP A 170 18.89 1.96 12.63
N SER A 171 18.57 2.90 13.53
CA SER A 171 17.27 2.95 14.21
C SER A 171 16.12 3.14 13.21
N PHE A 172 16.31 3.99 12.21
CA PHE A 172 15.34 4.22 11.15
C PHE A 172 15.10 2.96 10.31
N PHE A 173 16.15 2.25 9.88
CA PHE A 173 16.00 0.99 9.15
C PHE A 173 15.41 -0.13 9.99
N THR A 174 15.65 -0.14 11.30
CA THR A 174 15.08 -1.14 12.21
C THR A 174 13.57 -0.92 12.42
N GLN A 175 13.13 0.34 12.43
CA GLN A 175 11.73 0.70 12.66
C GLN A 175 10.87 0.61 11.40
N ILE A 176 11.48 0.69 10.22
CA ILE A 176 10.74 0.69 8.96
C ILE A 176 10.43 -0.73 8.53
N ASP A 177 9.13 -1.01 8.50
CA ASP A 177 8.62 -2.22 7.88
C ASP A 177 8.50 -2.03 6.35
N ILE A 178 9.54 -2.46 5.62
CA ILE A 178 9.53 -2.54 4.14
C ILE A 178 8.72 -3.77 3.68
N SER A 179 8.11 -4.54 4.60
CA SER A 179 7.36 -5.73 4.22
C SER A 179 6.28 -5.41 3.17
N PRO A 180 6.15 -6.26 2.15
CA PRO A 180 5.12 -6.12 1.13
C PRO A 180 3.73 -6.16 1.76
N GLU A 181 2.82 -5.32 1.25
CA GLU A 181 1.42 -5.26 1.68
C GLU A 181 0.49 -5.89 0.65
N ILE A 182 -0.56 -6.56 1.12
CA ILE A 182 -1.65 -7.12 0.30
C ILE A 182 -2.92 -6.30 0.51
N GLU A 183 -3.64 -6.01 -0.58
CA GLU A 183 -4.99 -5.43 -0.59
C GLU A 183 -6.03 -6.55 -0.81
N ILE A 184 -6.93 -6.74 0.16
CA ILE A 184 -8.03 -7.71 0.14
C ILE A 184 -9.33 -6.94 -0.17
N GLU A 185 -10.06 -7.28 -1.23
CA GLU A 185 -11.44 -6.84 -1.44
C GLU A 185 -12.36 -7.82 -0.74
N LEU A 186 -13.26 -7.25 0.04
CA LEU A 186 -14.46 -7.94 0.44
C LEU A 186 -15.48 -7.63 -0.65
N ASP A 187 -15.79 -8.62 -1.48
CA ASP A 187 -17.02 -8.53 -2.24
C ASP A 187 -18.14 -8.79 -1.23
N GLU A 188 -18.64 -7.71 -0.62
CA GLU A 188 -19.99 -7.71 -0.07
C GLU A 188 -20.94 -7.79 -1.28
N PHE A 189 -21.11 -9.00 -1.82
CA PHE A 189 -22.29 -9.34 -2.59
C PHE A 189 -23.47 -9.24 -1.65
N SER A 190 -24.03 -8.05 -1.54
CA SER A 190 -25.36 -7.88 -0.99
C SER A 190 -26.25 -7.50 -2.16
N ASP A 191 -26.75 -8.51 -2.87
CA ASP A 191 -28.14 -8.42 -3.28
C ASP A 191 -28.92 -8.29 -1.98
N VAL A 192 -29.55 -7.14 -1.77
CA VAL A 192 -30.25 -6.80 -0.52
C VAL A 192 -31.25 -7.89 -0.13
N GLU A 193 -31.76 -8.63 -1.12
CA GLU A 193 -32.67 -9.77 -0.97
C GLU A 193 -32.00 -11.00 -0.32
N GLU A 194 -30.76 -11.35 -0.67
CA GLU A 194 -30.04 -12.48 -0.05
C GLU A 194 -29.69 -12.18 1.40
N ASP A 195 -29.30 -10.93 1.69
CA ASP A 195 -29.00 -10.46 3.04
C ASP A 195 -30.24 -10.43 3.94
N GLU A 196 -31.43 -10.17 3.38
CA GLU A 196 -32.69 -10.24 4.11
C GLU A 196 -33.15 -11.69 4.32
N GLN A 197 -32.91 -12.59 3.35
CA GLN A 197 -33.21 -14.01 3.48
C GLN A 197 -32.37 -14.68 4.57
N VAL A 198 -31.05 -14.45 4.58
CA VAL A 198 -30.16 -15.00 5.62
C VAL A 198 -30.53 -14.47 7.01
N LYS A 199 -30.95 -13.21 7.12
CA LYS A 199 -31.47 -12.66 8.39
C LYS A 199 -32.77 -13.34 8.80
N HIS A 200 -33.68 -13.56 7.86
CA HIS A 200 -34.97 -14.20 8.13
C HIS A 200 -34.76 -15.65 8.59
N GLU A 201 -33.91 -16.41 7.90
CA GLU A 201 -33.56 -17.79 8.26
C GLU A 201 -32.89 -17.88 9.63
N LEU A 202 -31.97 -16.95 9.98
CA LEU A 202 -31.34 -16.94 11.29
C LEU A 202 -32.33 -16.59 12.42
N ILE A 203 -33.33 -15.74 12.15
CA ILE A 203 -34.41 -15.44 13.10
C ILE A 203 -35.33 -16.65 13.27
N GLU A 204 -35.70 -17.32 12.18
CA GLU A 204 -36.50 -18.54 12.21
C GLU A 204 -35.79 -19.63 13.02
N GLN A 205 -34.52 -19.88 12.73
CA GLN A 205 -33.71 -20.84 13.49
C GLN A 205 -33.58 -20.44 14.96
N ALA A 206 -33.44 -19.16 15.29
CA ALA A 206 -33.39 -18.72 16.70
C ALA A 206 -34.73 -18.95 17.41
N ASN A 207 -35.85 -18.70 16.73
CA ASN A 207 -37.20 -18.93 17.23
C ASN A 207 -37.52 -20.43 17.44
N GLU A 208 -36.82 -21.34 16.75
CA GLU A 208 -36.96 -22.78 16.95
C GLU A 208 -36.22 -23.29 18.20
N VAL A 209 -35.18 -22.60 18.66
CA VAL A 209 -34.30 -23.08 19.76
C VAL A 209 -34.31 -22.18 21.01
N ILE A 210 -35.46 -21.56 21.29
CA ILE A 210 -35.67 -20.62 22.40
C ILE A 210 -35.24 -21.23 23.76
N GLY A 211 -34.45 -20.47 24.52
CA GLY A 211 -33.91 -20.82 25.84
C GLY A 211 -32.61 -21.63 25.82
N SER A 212 -32.07 -21.97 24.64
CA SER A 212 -30.88 -22.80 24.51
C SER A 212 -29.58 -21.97 24.37
N PRO A 213 -28.40 -22.55 24.65
CA PRO A 213 -27.12 -21.94 24.31
C PRO A 213 -26.98 -21.63 22.81
N LYS A 214 -27.70 -22.40 21.96
CA LYS A 214 -27.71 -22.26 20.51
C LYS A 214 -28.48 -21.00 20.05
N GLU A 215 -29.55 -20.63 20.75
CA GLU A 215 -30.24 -19.35 20.52
C GLU A 215 -29.31 -18.16 20.79
N LYS A 216 -28.59 -18.17 21.92
CA LYS A 216 -27.63 -17.10 22.22
C LYS A 216 -26.53 -16.99 21.16
N TRP A 217 -26.07 -18.13 20.63
CA TRP A 217 -25.10 -18.14 19.53
C TRP A 217 -25.69 -17.58 18.23
N LEU A 218 -26.93 -17.94 17.87
CA LEU A 218 -27.63 -17.43 16.69
C LEU A 218 -27.93 -15.93 16.79
N LEU A 219 -28.38 -15.44 17.94
CA LEU A 219 -28.62 -14.01 18.18
C LEU A 219 -27.32 -13.20 18.15
N ASN A 220 -26.23 -13.71 18.75
CA ASN A 220 -24.91 -13.08 18.64
C ASN A 220 -24.41 -13.06 17.19
N ARG A 221 -24.67 -14.12 16.42
CA ARG A 221 -24.34 -14.16 14.98
C ARG A 221 -25.12 -13.10 14.20
N LEU A 222 -26.37 -12.85 14.58
CA LEU A 222 -27.24 -11.84 13.97
C LEU A 222 -26.81 -10.41 14.32
N ASP A 223 -26.39 -10.17 15.56
CA ASP A 223 -25.84 -8.89 16.00
C ASP A 223 -24.48 -8.58 15.35
N ASN A 224 -23.62 -9.58 15.18
CA ASN A 224 -22.36 -9.45 14.43
C ASN A 224 -22.64 -9.16 12.95
N TYR A 225 -23.71 -9.74 12.38
CA TYR A 225 -24.11 -9.46 10.99
C TYR A 225 -24.48 -7.98 10.75
N ARG A 226 -24.93 -7.27 11.79
CA ARG A 226 -25.27 -5.84 11.76
C ARG A 226 -24.07 -4.91 11.96
N LYS A 227 -22.95 -5.42 12.47
CA LYS A 227 -21.77 -4.57 12.72
C LYS A 227 -21.03 -4.28 11.41
N PRO A 228 -20.65 -3.01 11.16
CA PRO A 228 -19.74 -2.70 10.07
C PRO A 228 -18.38 -3.39 10.35
N ILE A 229 -17.81 -4.07 9.35
CA ILE A 229 -16.57 -4.84 9.50
C ILE A 229 -15.40 -3.97 10.01
N GLU A 230 -15.44 -2.67 9.73
CA GLU A 230 -14.51 -1.67 10.25
C GLU A 230 -14.53 -1.68 11.78
N LYS A 231 -15.72 -1.67 12.38
CA LYS A 231 -15.88 -1.73 13.84
C LYS A 231 -15.51 -3.10 14.39
N GLU A 232 -15.78 -4.19 13.68
CA GLU A 232 -15.36 -5.51 14.17
C GLU A 232 -13.84 -5.66 14.17
N ILE A 233 -13.16 -5.15 13.14
CA ILE A 233 -11.69 -5.16 13.10
C ILE A 233 -11.14 -4.20 14.16
N GLU A 234 -11.69 -3.00 14.32
CA GLU A 234 -11.31 -2.09 15.41
C GLU A 234 -11.55 -2.68 16.81
N ASP A 235 -12.69 -3.36 17.03
CA ASP A 235 -13.02 -4.05 18.28
C ASP A 235 -11.99 -5.16 18.55
N ILE A 236 -11.65 -5.99 17.54
CA ILE A 236 -10.63 -7.05 17.65
C ILE A 236 -9.24 -6.47 17.95
N LEU A 237 -8.85 -5.41 17.24
CA LEU A 237 -7.55 -4.76 17.40
C LEU A 237 -7.43 -4.06 18.77
N SER A 238 -8.51 -3.42 19.23
CA SER A 238 -8.56 -2.75 20.53
C SER A 238 -8.57 -3.75 21.69
N GLU A 239 -9.31 -4.85 21.58
CA GLU A 239 -9.31 -5.95 22.54
C GLU A 239 -7.92 -6.61 22.63
N TYR A 240 -7.28 -6.86 21.48
CA TYR A 240 -5.90 -7.37 21.44
C TYR A 240 -4.91 -6.39 22.08
N SER A 241 -5.01 -5.10 21.75
CA SER A 241 -4.13 -4.06 22.29
C SER A 241 -4.30 -3.88 23.81
N GLN A 242 -5.51 -4.00 24.33
CA GLN A 242 -5.78 -3.97 25.77
C GLN A 242 -5.19 -5.19 26.47
N ARG A 243 -5.40 -6.40 25.92
CA ARG A 243 -4.86 -7.65 26.49
C ARG A 243 -3.32 -7.72 26.43
N GLN A 244 -2.69 -7.18 25.39
CA GLN A 244 -1.23 -7.17 25.22
C GLN A 244 -0.53 -6.12 26.10
N LYS A 245 -1.16 -4.97 26.39
CA LYS A 245 -0.65 -3.98 27.36
C LYS A 245 -0.40 -4.59 28.74
N GLU A 246 -1.16 -5.63 29.10
CA GLU A 246 -1.02 -6.34 30.36
C GLU A 246 0.05 -7.45 30.32
N LYS A 247 0.48 -7.91 29.14
CA LYS A 247 1.26 -9.16 29.03
C LYS A 247 2.53 -9.20 28.20
N TRP A 248 2.92 -8.25 27.35
CA TRP A 248 4.30 -8.22 26.81
C TRP A 248 4.60 -6.94 26.01
N THR A 249 5.74 -6.30 26.28
CA THR A 249 6.33 -5.24 25.46
C THR A 249 7.43 -5.84 24.58
N GLY A 250 7.23 -5.86 23.25
CA GLY A 250 8.28 -6.24 22.30
C GLY A 250 7.92 -7.31 21.26
N ASN A 251 6.65 -7.68 21.09
CA ASN A 251 6.28 -8.66 20.06
C ASN A 251 6.23 -7.98 18.66
N PRO A 252 7.02 -8.45 17.67
CA PRO A 252 7.01 -7.92 16.29
C PRO A 252 5.68 -8.10 15.56
N ILE A 253 4.81 -8.99 16.05
CA ILE A 253 3.46 -9.16 15.50
C ILE A 253 2.59 -7.95 15.84
N HIS A 254 2.83 -7.26 16.96
CA HIS A 254 1.99 -6.13 17.38
C HIS A 254 2.08 -4.94 16.41
N SER A 255 3.28 -4.60 15.94
CA SER A 255 3.47 -3.55 14.92
C SER A 255 2.86 -3.97 13.57
N LYS A 256 2.99 -5.24 13.19
CA LYS A 256 2.38 -5.79 11.98
C LYS A 256 0.84 -5.80 12.04
N ILE A 257 0.25 -6.06 13.20
CA ILE A 257 -1.20 -6.01 13.40
C ILE A 257 -1.72 -4.56 13.37
N GLN A 258 -1.01 -3.61 13.98
CA GLN A 258 -1.38 -2.19 13.93
C GLN A 258 -1.31 -1.59 12.52
N SER A 259 -0.58 -2.22 11.60
CA SER A 259 -0.50 -1.80 10.20
C SER A 259 -1.71 -2.20 9.35
N ILE A 260 -2.64 -3.00 9.91
CA ILE A 260 -3.89 -3.37 9.21
C ILE A 260 -4.73 -2.12 9.03
N ASN A 261 -4.97 -1.72 7.79
CA ASN A 261 -5.77 -0.55 7.45
C ASN A 261 -7.02 -0.98 6.68
N VAL A 262 -8.20 -0.66 7.23
CA VAL A 262 -9.48 -0.88 6.55
C VAL A 262 -9.90 0.41 5.87
N SER A 263 -10.20 0.34 4.57
CA SER A 263 -10.65 1.49 3.81
C SER A 263 -11.90 1.14 3.00
N VAL A 264 -12.83 2.09 2.95
CA VAL A 264 -14.05 1.98 2.13
C VAL A 264 -13.88 2.89 0.92
N ARG A 265 -13.83 2.32 -0.28
CA ARG A 265 -13.79 3.07 -1.54
C ARG A 265 -14.86 2.55 -2.49
N GLN A 266 -15.76 3.43 -2.93
CA GLN A 266 -16.79 3.14 -3.94
C GLN A 266 -17.70 1.93 -3.59
N ARG A 267 -18.22 1.88 -2.36
CA ARG A 267 -19.05 0.77 -1.81
C ARG A 267 -18.34 -0.58 -1.69
N LYS A 268 -17.06 -0.66 -2.05
CA LYS A 268 -16.23 -1.84 -1.83
C LYS A 268 -15.37 -1.63 -0.59
N LYS A 269 -15.34 -2.64 0.28
CA LYS A 269 -14.53 -2.63 1.50
C LYS A 269 -13.20 -3.30 1.21
N ARG A 270 -12.11 -2.64 1.60
CA ARG A 270 -10.75 -3.06 1.30
C ARG A 270 -9.92 -3.11 2.56
N ILE A 271 -9.28 -4.24 2.79
CA ILE A 271 -8.37 -4.43 3.93
C ILE A 271 -6.95 -4.46 3.38
N ARG A 272 -6.06 -3.63 3.94
CA ARG A 272 -4.63 -3.68 3.69
C ARG A 272 -3.94 -4.34 4.88
N MET A 273 -3.07 -5.31 4.63
CA MET A 273 -2.27 -5.94 5.69
C MET A 273 -0.90 -6.40 5.19
N PRO A 274 0.11 -6.55 6.08
CA PRO A 274 1.41 -7.11 5.71
C PRO A 274 1.28 -8.56 5.22
N LEU A 275 2.07 -8.93 4.21
CA LEU A 275 2.08 -10.29 3.67
C LEU A 275 2.30 -11.35 4.75
N SER A 276 3.32 -11.15 5.61
CA SER A 276 3.66 -12.17 6.62
C SER A 276 2.47 -12.48 7.52
N LEU A 277 1.59 -11.49 7.73
CA LEU A 277 0.34 -11.70 8.45
C LEU A 277 -0.67 -12.46 7.58
N PHE A 278 -0.84 -12.06 6.32
CA PHE A 278 -1.73 -12.73 5.37
C PHE A 278 -1.42 -14.21 5.18
N GLU A 279 -0.15 -14.59 4.95
CA GLU A 279 0.28 -15.98 4.80
C GLU A 279 -0.05 -16.82 6.04
N THR A 280 -0.01 -16.20 7.22
CA THR A 280 -0.35 -16.88 8.46
C THR A 280 -1.87 -17.06 8.61
N VAL A 281 -2.69 -16.09 8.14
CA VAL A 281 -4.15 -16.22 8.09
C VAL A 281 -4.60 -17.20 6.98
N TYR A 282 -3.81 -17.30 5.89
CA TYR A 282 -4.13 -18.06 4.68
C TYR A 282 -2.95 -18.91 4.18
N PRO A 283 -2.54 -19.95 4.93
CA PRO A 283 -1.33 -20.72 4.64
C PRO A 283 -1.36 -21.53 3.33
N ASN A 284 -2.53 -21.69 2.70
CA ASN A 284 -2.73 -22.54 1.51
C ASN A 284 -3.48 -21.83 0.37
N THR A 285 -3.62 -20.51 0.41
CA THR A 285 -4.43 -19.78 -0.58
C THR A 285 -3.53 -19.17 -1.64
N SER A 286 -3.69 -19.59 -2.90
CA SER A 286 -3.09 -18.91 -4.05
C SER A 286 -3.97 -17.75 -4.48
N ILE A 287 -3.39 -16.57 -4.73
CA ILE A 287 -4.15 -15.40 -5.16
C ILE A 287 -4.29 -15.47 -6.70
N PRO A 288 -5.50 -15.25 -7.27
CA PRO A 288 -5.71 -15.37 -8.70
C PRO A 288 -4.92 -14.33 -9.52
N SER A 289 -4.31 -14.80 -10.62
CA SER A 289 -3.26 -14.14 -11.41
C SER A 289 -3.63 -12.87 -12.20
N LYS A 290 -4.85 -12.33 -12.03
CA LYS A 290 -5.38 -11.24 -12.89
C LYS A 290 -5.91 -10.02 -12.14
N GLN A 291 -5.84 -9.97 -10.81
CA GLN A 291 -6.41 -8.86 -10.04
C GLN A 291 -5.48 -8.44 -8.89
N ASN A 292 -5.29 -7.12 -8.72
CA ASN A 292 -4.51 -6.51 -7.63
C ASN A 292 -5.16 -6.61 -6.25
N VAL A 293 -6.09 -7.54 -6.12
CA VAL A 293 -7.03 -7.59 -5.04
C VAL A 293 -7.42 -9.05 -4.83
N PHE A 294 -7.17 -9.58 -3.63
CA PHE A 294 -7.73 -10.86 -3.23
C PHE A 294 -9.21 -10.64 -2.92
N VAL A 295 -10.09 -11.16 -3.77
CA VAL A 295 -11.54 -11.10 -3.53
C VAL A 295 -11.91 -12.25 -2.62
N MET A 296 -12.42 -11.91 -1.45
CA MET A 296 -12.78 -12.88 -0.43
C MET A 296 -14.27 -13.21 -0.49
N GLU A 297 -14.61 -14.49 -0.48
CA GLU A 297 -15.99 -14.98 -0.60
C GLU A 297 -16.78 -14.84 0.72
N ASP A 298 -16.14 -14.95 1.89
CA ASP A 298 -16.83 -14.88 3.19
C ASP A 298 -16.06 -14.05 4.23
N ARG A 299 -16.67 -12.94 4.65
CA ARG A 299 -16.17 -12.03 5.70
C ARG A 299 -16.00 -12.71 7.06
N HIS A 300 -16.86 -13.65 7.41
CA HIS A 300 -16.87 -14.28 8.74
C HIS A 300 -15.69 -15.22 8.90
N LEU A 301 -15.36 -15.98 7.86
CA LEU A 301 -14.21 -16.87 7.83
C LEU A 301 -12.88 -16.12 8.05
N PHE A 302 -12.75 -14.91 7.51
CA PHE A 302 -11.58 -14.06 7.75
C PHE A 302 -11.47 -13.59 9.19
N LEU A 303 -12.58 -13.09 9.75
CA LEU A 303 -12.58 -12.58 11.11
C LEU A 303 -12.33 -13.70 12.13
N GLU A 304 -12.85 -14.90 11.88
CA GLU A 304 -12.61 -16.08 12.70
C GLU A 304 -11.12 -16.47 12.65
N ARG A 305 -10.53 -16.61 11.46
CA ARG A 305 -9.10 -16.91 11.31
C ARG A 305 -8.19 -15.84 11.90
N LEU A 306 -8.56 -14.57 11.75
CA LEU A 306 -7.82 -13.46 12.34
C LEU A 306 -7.89 -13.54 13.87
N LYS A 307 -9.06 -13.83 14.45
CA LYS A 307 -9.23 -14.03 15.90
C LYS A 307 -8.43 -15.23 16.40
N ASP A 308 -8.48 -16.35 15.69
CA ASP A 308 -7.75 -17.57 16.04
C ASP A 308 -6.25 -17.32 16.04
N LEU A 309 -5.74 -16.63 15.01
CA LEU A 309 -4.32 -16.24 14.94
C LEU A 309 -3.92 -15.33 16.09
N LEU A 310 -4.77 -14.36 16.45
CA LEU A 310 -4.53 -13.47 17.59
C LEU A 310 -4.55 -14.24 18.91
N CYS A 311 -5.44 -15.23 19.08
CA CYS A 311 -5.49 -16.11 20.24
C CYS A 311 -4.29 -17.07 20.32
N GLU A 312 -3.91 -17.73 19.23
CA GLU A 312 -2.77 -18.65 19.20
C GLU A 312 -1.44 -17.91 19.45
N SER A 313 -1.30 -16.68 18.96
CA SER A 313 -0.13 -15.83 19.23
C SER A 313 0.04 -15.50 20.73
N THR A 314 -1.05 -15.55 21.51
CA THR A 314 -1.03 -15.30 22.96
C THR A 314 -0.64 -16.53 23.78
N GLU A 315 -0.83 -17.73 23.25
CA GLU A 315 -0.55 -18.98 23.99
C GLU A 315 0.86 -19.53 23.75
N LYS A 316 1.44 -19.30 22.56
CA LYS A 316 2.71 -19.95 22.17
C LYS A 316 3.94 -19.06 22.25
N GLY A 317 3.82 -17.76 22.57
CA GLY A 317 4.96 -16.84 22.58
C GLY A 317 5.73 -16.94 21.26
N CYS A 318 5.01 -16.87 20.13
CA CYS A 318 5.58 -17.16 18.82
C CYS A 318 6.76 -16.24 18.50
N VAL A 319 7.97 -16.81 18.59
CA VAL A 319 9.16 -16.31 17.92
C VAL A 319 8.98 -16.66 16.45
N TYR A 320 8.50 -15.71 15.65
CA TYR A 320 8.56 -15.84 14.20
C TYR A 320 10.00 -15.52 13.78
N HIS A 321 10.62 -16.43 13.05
CA HIS A 321 11.92 -16.20 12.44
C HIS A 321 11.80 -15.06 11.43
N GLU A 322 12.70 -14.08 11.57
CA GLU A 322 12.90 -12.94 10.67
C GLU A 322 13.22 -13.36 9.23
#